data_AF-A0A1H3FE44-F1
#
_entry.id   AF-A0A1H3FE44-F1
#
_cell.length_a   1.000
_cell.length_b   1.000
_cell.length_c   1.000
_cell.angle_alpha   90.00
_cell.angle_beta   90.00
_cell.angle_gamma   90.00
#
_symmetry.space_group_name_H-M   'P 1'
#
loop_
_entity.id
_entity.type
_entity.pdbx_description
1 polymer ?
#
loop_
_entity_poly.entity_id
_entity_poly.type
_entity_poly.pdbx_seq_one_letter_code
_entity_poly.pdbx_strand_id
1 'polypeptide(L)' 'MRKLNYDEYIEKMRKQSLHLHVASDAHRGKPLRLGKARDPEENVVLFLLDYNRWQKALASGEIEKLGPRRYRMKWTKE' A
#
# COMPACT_ATOMS: atom_id res chain seq x y z
N MET A 1 -6.14 -14.08 -28.70
CA MET A 1 -6.19 -12.99 -27.69
C MET A 1 -7.55 -12.32 -27.79
N ARG A 2 -8.39 -12.37 -26.73
CA ARG A 2 -9.64 -11.60 -26.73
C ARG A 2 -9.26 -10.11 -26.65
N LYS A 3 -9.75 -9.30 -27.59
CA LYS A 3 -9.63 -7.84 -27.52
C LYS A 3 -10.46 -7.37 -26.33
N LEU A 4 -9.79 -6.89 -25.28
CA LEU A 4 -10.43 -6.31 -24.11
C LEU A 4 -10.68 -4.83 -24.38
N ASN A 5 -11.93 -4.40 -24.28
CA ASN A 5 -12.27 -2.98 -24.33
C ASN A 5 -11.76 -2.32 -23.05
N TYR A 6 -10.79 -1.41 -23.19
CA TYR A 6 -10.09 -0.78 -22.07
C TYR A 6 -11.06 0.04 -21.19
N ASP A 7 -12.01 0.73 -21.81
CA ASP A 7 -12.92 1.62 -21.10
C ASP A 7 -13.90 0.82 -20.24
N GLU A 8 -14.45 -0.28 -20.77
CA GLU A 8 -15.31 -1.19 -20.01
C GLU A 8 -14.55 -1.86 -18.85
N TYR A 9 -13.28 -2.20 -19.06
CA TYR A 9 -12.43 -2.77 -18.03
C TYR A 9 -12.19 -1.78 -16.87
N ILE A 10 -11.85 -0.53 -17.19
CA ILE A 10 -11.63 0.51 -16.19
C ILE A 10 -12.92 0.84 -15.43
N GLU A 11 -14.06 0.95 -16.10
CA GLU A 11 -15.34 1.17 -15.43
C GLU A 11 -15.72 0.04 -14.46
N LYS A 12 -15.45 -1.20 -14.85
CA LYS A 12 -15.64 -2.37 -13.97
C LYS A 12 -14.72 -2.30 -12.74
N MET A 13 -13.45 -1.94 -12.94
CA MET A 13 -12.48 -1.80 -11.86
C MET A 13 -12.83 -0.65 -10.91
N ARG A 14 -13.31 0.49 -11.42
CA ARG A 14 -13.77 1.63 -10.62
C ARG A 14 -14.95 1.29 -9.72
N LYS A 15 -15.93 0.54 -10.23
CA LYS A 15 -17.06 0.06 -9.42
C LYS A 15 -16.60 -0.88 -8.32
N GLN A 16 -15.64 -1.78 -8.61
CA GLN A 16 -15.06 -2.67 -7.62
C GLN A 16 -14.26 -1.92 -6.56
N SER A 17 -13.44 -0.94 -6.95
CA SER A 17 -12.66 -0.14 -6.01
C SER A 17 -13.55 0.70 -5.10
N LEU A 18 -14.65 1.26 -5.63
CA LEU A 18 -15.64 2.00 -4.84
C LEU A 18 -16.31 1.10 -3.80
N HIS A 19 -16.69 -0.11 -4.20
CA HIS A 19 -17.30 -1.09 -3.30
C HIS A 19 -16.35 -1.48 -2.14
N LEU A 20 -15.07 -1.68 -2.44
CA LEU A 20 -14.03 -1.94 -1.44
C LEU A 20 -13.84 -0.75 -0.48
N HIS A 21 -13.89 0.47 -0.99
CA HIS A 21 -13.77 1.68 -0.17
C HIS A 21 -14.95 1.84 0.78
N VAL A 22 -16.18 1.66 0.29
CA VAL A 22 -17.42 1.72 1.10
C VAL A 22 -17.43 0.61 2.16
N ALA A 23 -17.00 -0.60 1.80
CA ALA A 23 -16.86 -1.70 2.76
C ALA A 23 -15.80 -1.38 3.84
N SER A 24 -14.65 -0.83 3.44
CA SER A 24 -13.58 -0.41 4.36
C SER A 24 -14.06 0.67 5.34
N ASP A 25 -14.78 1.69 4.88
CA ASP A 25 -15.33 2.73 5.75
C ASP A 25 -16.44 2.18 6.68
N ALA A 26 -17.24 1.21 6.22
CA ALA A 26 -18.22 0.52 7.06
C ALA A 26 -17.58 -0.35 8.16
N HIS A 27 -16.31 -0.72 8.02
CA HIS A 27 -15.54 -1.49 8.99
C HIS A 27 -14.69 -0.63 9.95
N ARG A 28 -14.69 0.70 9.80
CA ARG A 28 -13.84 1.67 10.52
C ARG A 28 -14.06 1.72 12.05
N GLY A 29 -15.10 1.07 12.57
CA GLY A 29 -15.42 0.99 14.00
C GLY A 29 -15.53 -0.43 14.58
N LYS A 30 -15.25 -1.47 13.78
CA LYS A 30 -15.23 -2.86 14.26
C LYS A 30 -13.77 -3.23 14.53
N PRO A 31 -13.46 -4.00 15.59
CA PRO A 31 -12.11 -4.53 15.75
C PRO A 31 -11.76 -5.24 14.44
N LEU A 32 -10.70 -4.77 13.78
CA LEU A 32 -10.12 -5.43 12.61
C LEU A 32 -10.04 -6.90 13.02
N ARG A 33 -10.83 -7.76 12.37
CA ARG A 33 -10.70 -9.20 12.56
C ARG A 33 -9.20 -9.44 12.44
N LEU A 34 -8.55 -9.94 13.49
CA LEU A 34 -7.15 -10.33 13.42
C LEU A 34 -7.07 -11.22 12.18
N GLY A 35 -6.58 -10.65 11.07
CA GLY A 35 -6.45 -11.37 9.83
C GLY A 35 -5.63 -12.60 10.17
N LYS A 36 -6.01 -13.76 9.61
CA LYS A 36 -5.18 -14.97 9.71
C LYS A 36 -3.73 -14.54 9.59
N ALA A 37 -2.88 -15.01 10.52
CA ALA A 37 -1.46 -14.73 10.47
C ALA A 37 -0.98 -15.05 9.04
N ARG A 38 -0.33 -14.07 8.42
CA ARG A 38 0.23 -14.24 7.07
C ARG A 38 1.20 -15.41 7.09
N ASP A 39 1.37 -16.03 5.93
CA ASP A 39 2.36 -17.06 5.77
C ASP A 39 3.76 -16.52 6.15
N PRO A 40 4.62 -17.30 6.84
CA PRO A 40 5.95 -16.85 7.21
C PRO A 40 6.80 -16.38 6.03
N GLU A 41 6.70 -17.05 4.87
CA GLU A 41 7.44 -16.66 3.66
C GLU A 41 6.90 -15.34 3.11
N GLU A 42 5.57 -15.16 3.10
CA GLU A 42 4.93 -13.92 2.70
C GLU A 42 5.41 -12.73 3.57
N ASN A 43 5.56 -12.93 4.88
CA ASN A 43 6.07 -11.90 5.78
C ASN A 43 7.50 -11.49 5.45
N VAL A 44 8.37 -12.46 5.12
CA VAL A 44 9.75 -12.17 4.71
C VAL A 44 9.78 -11.37 3.42
N VAL A 45 8.99 -11.76 2.42
CA VAL A 45 8.90 -11.05 1.14
C VAL A 45 8.42 -9.62 1.34
N LEU A 46 7.35 -9.42 2.12
CA LEU A 46 6.81 -8.09 2.41
C LEU A 46 7.82 -7.22 3.16
N PHE A 47 8.54 -7.77 4.13
CA PHE A 47 9.61 -7.07 4.83
C PHE A 47 10.70 -6.58 3.86
N LEU A 48 11.16 -7.44 2.94
CA LEU A 48 12.17 -7.07 1.95
C LEU A 48 11.68 -5.99 1.00
N LEU A 49 10.41 -6.04 0.58
CA LEU A 49 9.80 -5.00 -0.26
C LEU A 49 9.73 -3.66 0.48
N ASP A 50 9.31 -3.66 1.75
CA ASP A 50 9.26 -2.46 2.58
C ASP A 50 10.65 -1.87 2.82
N TYR A 51 11.63 -2.72 3.13
CA TYR A 51 13.02 -2.31 3.28
C TYR A 51 13.55 -1.64 2.01
N ASN A 52 13.33 -2.25 0.85
CA ASN A 52 13.77 -1.69 -0.43
C ASN A 52 13.06 -0.37 -0.76
N ARG A 53 11.76 -0.26 -0.48
CA ARG A 53 11.02 1.01 -0.61
C ARG A 53 11.62 2.09 0.28
N TRP A 54 11.94 1.75 1.52
CA TRP A 54 12.55 2.67 2.48
C TRP A 54 13.95 3.14 2.04
N GLN A 55 14.79 2.22 1.54
CA GLN A 55 16.11 2.57 1.02
C GLN A 55 16.01 3.51 -0.18
N LYS A 56 15.06 3.27 -1.09
CA LYS A 56 14.82 4.17 -2.23
C LYS A 56 14.39 5.56 -1.77
N ALA A 57 13.47 5.65 -0.80
CA ALA A 57 13.00 6.92 -0.28
C ALA A 57 14.10 7.70 0.49
N LEU A 58 15.02 6.99 1.16
CA LEU A 58 16.22 7.60 1.73
C LEU A 58 17.16 8.14 0.64
N ALA A 59 17.35 7.38 -0.44
CA ALA A 59 18.22 7.79 -1.54
C ALA A 59 17.63 8.93 -2.37
N SER A 60 16.30 8.98 -2.56
CA SER A 60 15.61 10.07 -3.27
C SER A 60 15.48 11.33 -2.42
N GLY A 61 15.73 11.27 -1.11
CA GLY A 61 15.60 12.39 -0.19
C GLY A 61 14.16 12.63 0.30
N GLU A 62 13.21 11.79 -0.10
CA GLU A 62 11.84 11.76 0.46
C GLU A 62 11.85 11.44 1.97
N ILE A 63 12.83 10.66 2.43
CA ILE A 63 13.10 10.41 3.83
C ILE A 63 14.48 10.94 4.19
N GLU A 64 14.54 11.77 5.21
CA GLU A 64 15.78 12.28 5.78
C GLU A 64 16.13 11.54 7.07
N LYS A 65 17.37 11.04 7.16
CA LYS A 65 17.88 10.41 8.38
C LYS A 65 18.46 11.48 9.32
N LEU A 66 17.76 11.75 10.42
CA LEU A 66 18.18 12.71 11.45
C LEU A 66 19.10 12.08 12.52
N GLY A 67 19.13 10.75 12.62
CA GLY A 67 19.93 10.03 13.59
C GLY A 67 19.80 8.50 13.46
N PRO A 68 20.33 7.71 14.39
CA PRO A 68 20.39 6.25 14.28
C PRO A 68 19.02 5.57 14.09
N ARG A 69 17.97 6.10 14.74
CA ARG A 69 16.58 5.64 14.64
C ARG A 69 15.60 6.80 14.44
N ARG A 70 16.08 7.94 13.96
CA ARG A 70 15.29 9.16 13.77
C ARG A 70 15.23 9.47 12.30
N TYR A 71 14.03 9.44 11.74
CA TYR A 71 13.78 9.71 10.33
C TYR A 71 12.68 10.76 10.23
N ARG A 72 12.77 11.60 9.19
CA ARG A 72 11.77 12.61 8.87
C ARG A 72 11.31 12.39 7.44
N MET A 73 10.01 12.22 7.27
CA MET A 73 9.42 12.20 5.93
C MET A 73 9.29 13.64 5.44
N LYS A 74 9.96 13.93 4.32
CA LYS A 74 9.78 15.16 3.57
C LYS A 74 8.62 14.90 2.63
N TRP A 75 7.40 15.18 3.08
CA TRP A 75 6.26 15.26 2.17
C TRP A 75 6.60 16.32 1.13
N THR A 76 6.85 15.89 -0.11
CA THR A 76 6.84 16.78 -1.26
C THR A 76 5.40 17.29 -1.38
N LYS A 77 5.12 18.44 -0.77
CA LYS A 77 4.01 19.29 -1.18
C LYS A 77 4.44 19.91 -2.51
N GLU A 78 4.15 19.22 -3.61
CA GLU A 78 3.82 19.91 -4.85
C GLU A 78 2.38 20.43 -4.75
#